data_AF-A0AAD9GSL2-F1
#
_entry.id   AF-A0AAD9GSL2-F1
#
_cell.length_a   1.000
_cell.length_b   1.000
_cell.length_c   1.000
_cell.angle_alpha   90.00
_cell.angle_beta   90.00
_cell.angle_gamma   90.00
#
_symmetry.space_group_name_H-M   'P 1'
#
loop_
_entity.id
_entity.type
_entity.pdbx_description
1 polymer ?
#
loop_
_entity_poly.entity_id
_entity_poly.type
_entity_poly.pdbx_seq_one_letter_code
_entity_poly.pdbx_strand_id
1 'polypeptide(L)' 'MDLPPSSRLYSEAIAAAQFGDQRLEARTRADYRGSLRRFAAFCQQEGYPDPLEHRFVVLPV' A
#
# COMPACT_ATOMS: atom_id res chain seq x y z
N MET A 1 -2.21 -12.65 -9.67
CA MET A 1 -3.03 -13.64 -8.93
C MET A 1 -4.13 -12.81 -8.30
N ASP A 2 -5.29 -12.78 -8.93
CA ASP A 2 -6.38 -11.90 -8.51
C ASP A 2 -7.14 -12.60 -7.39
N LEU A 3 -6.92 -12.13 -6.15
CA LEU A 3 -7.63 -12.60 -4.98
C LEU A 3 -8.86 -11.70 -4.78
N PRO A 4 -10.08 -12.27 -4.70
CA PRO A 4 -11.26 -11.45 -4.46
C PRO A 4 -11.17 -10.81 -3.07
N PRO A 5 -11.64 -9.56 -2.88
CA PRO A 5 -11.58 -8.87 -1.58
C PRO A 5 -12.30 -9.61 -0.44
N SER A 6 -13.26 -10.48 -0.77
CA SER A 6 -13.96 -11.35 0.19
C SER A 6 -13.15 -12.58 0.62
N SER A 7 -12.01 -12.83 -0.01
CA SER A 7 -11.13 -13.95 0.32
C SER A 7 -10.42 -13.74 1.64
N ARG A 8 -10.33 -14.81 2.44
CA ARG A 8 -9.52 -14.84 3.66
C ARG A 8 -8.04 -14.54 3.37
N LEU A 9 -7.52 -15.00 2.24
CA LEU A 9 -6.13 -14.75 1.86
C LEU A 9 -5.88 -13.26 1.58
N TYR A 10 -6.87 -12.56 1.02
CA TYR A 10 -6.78 -11.13 0.79
C TYR A 10 -6.70 -10.38 2.13
N SER A 11 -7.58 -10.68 3.08
CA SER A 11 -7.56 -10.04 4.40
C SER A 11 -6.31 -10.38 5.22
N GLU A 12 -5.83 -11.62 5.14
CA GLU A 12 -4.55 -12.04 5.74
C GLU A 12 -3.36 -11.28 5.16
N ALA A 13 -3.33 -11.05 3.84
CA ALA A 13 -2.28 -10.27 3.19
C ALA A 13 -2.27 -8.81 3.65
N ILE A 14 -3.46 -8.18 3.79
CA ILE A 14 -3.58 -6.83 4.33
C ILE A 14 -3.06 -6.78 5.79
N ALA A 15 -3.47 -7.73 6.63
CA ALA A 15 -3.04 -7.79 8.02
C ALA A 15 -1.52 -7.97 8.15
N ALA A 16 -0.93 -8.85 7.34
CA ALA A 16 0.52 -9.06 7.32
C ALA A 16 1.29 -7.80 6.90
N ALA A 17 0.79 -7.07 5.89
CA ALA A 17 1.41 -5.82 5.44
C ALA A 17 1.33 -4.72 6.50
N GLN A 18 0.20 -4.58 7.19
CA GLN A 18 0.06 -3.64 8.32
C GLN A 18 0.98 -3.99 9.49
N PHE A 19 1.09 -5.27 9.82
CA PHE A 19 1.99 -5.76 10.88
C PHE A 19 3.46 -5.49 10.56
N GLY A 20 3.85 -5.64 9.28
CA GLY A 20 5.17 -5.25 8.80
C GLY A 20 5.45 -3.76 9.00
N ASP A 21 4.54 -2.88 8.58
CA ASP A 21 4.68 -1.42 8.75
C ASP A 21 4.82 -1.00 10.23
N GLN A 22 4.10 -1.66 11.13
CA GLN A 22 4.21 -1.45 12.58
C GLN A 22 5.55 -1.89 13.17
N ARG A 23 6.18 -2.91 12.59
CA ARG A 23 7.49 -3.42 13.03
C ARG A 23 8.68 -2.65 12.47
N LEU A 24 8.48 -1.82 11.45
CA LEU A 24 9.55 -0.97 10.94
C LEU A 24 10.08 -0.02 12.03
N GLU A 25 11.40 0.14 12.06
CA GLU A 25 12.03 1.18 12.86
C GLU A 25 11.47 2.55 12.46
N ALA A 26 11.37 3.46 13.43
CA ALA A 26 10.77 4.78 13.22
C ALA A 26 11.42 5.54 12.05
N ARG A 27 12.74 5.44 11.92
CA ARG A 27 13.50 6.05 10.83
C ARG A 27 13.17 5.42 9.48
N THR A 28 13.21 4.10 9.37
CA THR A 28 12.84 3.36 8.16
C THR A 28 11.40 3.66 7.73
N ARG A 29 10.47 3.76 8.69
CA ARG A 29 9.08 4.14 8.41
C ARG A 29 8.98 5.56 7.86
N ALA A 30 9.74 6.50 8.41
CA ALA A 30 9.77 7.89 7.94
C ALA A 30 10.33 7.98 6.51
N ASP A 31 11.45 7.29 6.25
CA ASP A 31 12.09 7.25 4.93
C ASP A 31 11.17 6.62 3.88
N TYR A 32 10.55 5.48 4.23
CA TYR A 32 9.57 4.82 3.37
C TYR A 32 8.37 5.73 3.06
N ARG A 33 7.79 6.40 4.08
CA ARG A 33 6.71 7.37 3.88
C ARG A 33 7.12 8.54 2.98
N GLY A 34 8.34 9.02 3.12
CA GLY A 34 8.90 10.06 2.24
C GLY A 34 8.97 9.60 0.78
N SER A 35 9.48 8.39 0.55
CA SER A 35 9.53 7.79 -0.79
C SER A 35 8.14 7.54 -1.37
N LEU A 36 7.19 7.05 -0.56
CA LEU A 36 5.81 6.81 -1.00
C LEU A 36 5.12 8.10 -1.45
N ARG A 37 5.32 9.23 -0.76
CA ARG A 37 4.77 10.52 -1.17
C ARG A 37 5.33 11.00 -2.51
N ARG A 38 6.64 10.83 -2.75
CA ARG A 38 7.25 11.17 -4.04
C ARG A 38 6.71 10.29 -5.16
N PHE A 39 6.53 9.01 -4.88
CA PHE A 39 5.93 8.09 -5.84
C PHE A 39 4.47 8.43 -6.12
N ALA A 40 3.69 8.82 -5.11
CA ALA A 40 2.31 9.28 -5.29
C ALA A 40 2.20 10.51 -6.18
N ALA A 41 3.10 11.49 -5.99
CA ALA A 41 3.17 12.66 -6.87
C ALA A 41 3.48 12.28 -8.33
N PHE A 42 4.40 11.32 -8.53
CA PHE A 42 4.66 10.77 -9.86
C PHE A 42 3.42 10.07 -10.45
N CYS A 43 2.73 9.23 -9.67
CA CYS A 43 1.50 8.56 -10.10
C CYS A 43 0.44 9.56 -10.53
N GLN A 44 0.20 10.61 -9.74
CA GLN A 44 -0.77 11.64 -10.06
C GLN A 44 -0.42 12.40 -11.34
N GLN A 45 0.85 12.70 -11.57
CA GLN A 45 1.33 13.37 -12.78
C GLN A 45 1.10 12.51 -14.04
N GLU A 46 1.31 11.21 -13.94
CA GLU A 46 1.19 10.27 -15.06
C GLU A 46 -0.23 9.70 -15.23
N GLY A 47 -1.19 10.11 -14.38
CA GLY A 47 -2.58 9.65 -14.42
C GLY A 47 -2.81 8.25 -13.83
N TYR A 48 -1.87 7.73 -13.04
CA TYR A 48 -2.04 6.50 -12.27
C TYR A 48 -2.82 6.73 -10.96
N PRO A 49 -3.47 5.69 -10.41
CA PRO A 49 -4.13 5.76 -9.11
C PRO A 49 -3.17 6.17 -7.99
N ASP A 50 -3.65 6.97 -7.02
CA ASP A 50 -2.84 7.42 -5.89
C ASP A 50 -2.54 6.24 -4.94
N PRO A 51 -1.28 5.82 -4.79
CA PRO A 51 -0.89 4.76 -3.86
C PRO A 51 -0.98 5.16 -2.39
N LEU A 52 -1.30 6.42 -2.04
CA LEU A 52 -1.63 6.82 -0.67
C LEU A 52 -3.08 6.52 -0.31
N GLU A 53 -4.01 6.68 -1.26
CA GLU A 53 -5.42 6.31 -1.09
C GLU A 53 -5.65 4.80 -1.32
N HIS A 54 -4.88 4.21 -2.23
CA HIS A 54 -4.93 2.79 -2.59
C HIS A 54 -3.70 2.03 -2.12
N ARG A 55 -3.10 2.42 -0.98
CA ARG A 55 -1.87 1.81 -0.43
C ARG A 55 -1.97 0.29 -0.29
N PHE A 56 -3.20 -0.19 -0.10
CA PHE A 56 -3.59 -1.57 -0.28
C PHE A 56 -4.61 -1.58 -1.41
N VAL A 57 -4.14 -1.91 -2.62
CA VAL A 57 -4.97 -1.84 -3.83
C VAL A 57 -6.23 -2.67 -3.62
N VAL A 58 -7.38 -2.01 -3.49
CA VAL A 58 -8.67 -2.69 -3.67
C VAL A 58 -8.80 -2.89 -5.17
N LEU A 59 -8.44 -4.08 -5.63
CA LEU A 59 -8.60 -4.45 -7.03
C LEU A 59 -10.11 -4.49 -7.36
N PRO A 60 -10.53 -3.98 -8.54
CA PRO A 60 -11.93 -4.02 -8.94
C PRO A 60 -12.43 -5.46 -9.08
N VAL A 61 -13.72 -5.65 -8.76
CA VAL A 61 -14.52 -6.87 -8.97
C VAL A 61 -14.78 -7.14 -10.44
#